data_AF-A0A7C8KRH3-F1
#
_entry.id   AF-A0A7C8KRH3-F1
#
_cell.length_a   1.000
_cell.length_b   1.000
_cell.length_c   1.000
_cell.angle_alpha   90.00
_cell.angle_beta   90.00
_cell.angle_gamma   90.00
#
_symmetry.space_group_name_H-M   'P 1'
#
loop_
_entity.id
_entity.type
_entity.pdbx_description
1 polymer ?
#
loop_
_entity_poly.entity_id
_entity_poly.type
_entity_poly.pdbx_seq_one_letter_code
_entity_poly.pdbx_strand_id
1 'polypeptide(L)' 'MDEVLKFHKKDINNSNNTESAFQVFLEENLIAEVRGTNPNQFTVIPMRQLDGYKEDKLDEYIVKVLSSE' A
#
# COMPACT_ATOMS: atom_id res chain seq x y z
N MET A 1 -7.59 -4.45 23.49
CA MET A 1 -8.03 -5.14 22.27
C MET A 1 -7.20 -4.56 21.16
N ASP A 2 -6.28 -5.34 20.59
CA ASP A 2 -5.54 -4.91 19.40
C ASP A 2 -6.53 -4.83 18.22
N GLU A 3 -6.67 -3.64 17.65
CA GLU A 3 -7.47 -3.45 16.43
C GLU A 3 -6.75 -4.17 15.28
N VAL A 4 -7.37 -5.22 14.74
CA VAL A 4 -6.84 -5.94 13.58
C VAL A 4 -7.13 -5.11 12.34
N LEU A 5 -6.12 -4.39 11.85
CA LEU A 5 -6.21 -3.64 10.60
C LEU A 5 -6.26 -4.61 9.41
N LYS A 6 -7.33 -4.50 8.61
CA LYS A 6 -7.58 -5.37 7.46
C LYS A 6 -7.09 -4.74 6.16
N PHE A 7 -5.77 -4.67 6.01
CA PHE A 7 -5.19 -4.22 4.76
C PHE A 7 -5.34 -5.25 3.65
N HIS A 8 -5.59 -4.78 2.43
CA HIS A 8 -5.45 -5.59 1.23
C HIS A 8 -5.00 -4.75 0.04
N LYS A 9 -4.35 -5.38 -0.95
CA LYS A 9 -3.90 -4.72 -2.17
C LYS A 9 -4.78 -5.08 -3.37
N LYS A 10 -4.81 -4.19 -4.35
CA LYS A 10 -5.33 -4.44 -5.68
C LYS A 10 -4.36 -3.90 -6.70
N ASP A 11 -3.81 -4.77 -7.54
CA ASP A 11 -2.90 -4.37 -8.60
C ASP A 11 -3.63 -3.48 -9.61
N ILE A 12 -2.95 -2.43 -10.07
CA ILE A 12 -3.47 -1.52 -11.09
C ILE A 12 -2.60 -1.66 -12.34
N ASN A 13 -3.17 -2.27 -13.38
CA ASN A 13 -2.51 -2.35 -14.68
C ASN A 13 -2.58 -0.99 -15.34
N ASN A 14 -1.46 -0.27 -15.34
CA ASN A 14 -1.33 0.94 -16.11
C ASN A 14 -0.76 0.58 -17.48
N SER A 15 -1.63 0.39 -18.48
CA SER A 15 -1.25 -0.03 -19.84
C SER A 15 -0.22 0.90 -20.54
N ASN A 16 0.08 2.06 -19.96
CA ASN A 16 0.99 3.07 -20.49
C ASN A 16 2.19 3.41 -19.57
N ASN A 17 2.34 2.79 -18.41
CA ASN A 17 3.41 3.14 -17.45
C ASN A 17 4.30 1.93 -17.17
N THR A 18 5.60 2.11 -17.33
CA THR A 18 6.64 1.06 -17.20
C THR A 18 6.88 0.57 -15.77
N GLU A 19 6.14 1.09 -14.79
CA GLU A 19 6.29 0.74 -13.38
C GLU A 19 5.00 0.10 -12.85
N SER A 20 5.15 -1.11 -12.31
CA SER A 20 4.09 -1.81 -11.58
C SER A 20 3.58 -0.95 -10.44
N ALA A 21 2.26 -0.94 -10.24
CA ALA A 21 1.62 -0.21 -9.18
C ALA A 21 0.42 -0.98 -8.61
N PHE A 22 0.10 -0.72 -7.36
CA PHE A 22 -1.07 -1.29 -6.68
C PHE A 22 -1.69 -0.28 -5.73
N GLN A 23 -2.97 -0.44 -5.48
CA GLN A 23 -3.71 0.32 -4.48
C GLN A 23 -3.79 -0.47 -3.19
N VAL A 24 -3.71 0.23 -2.05
CA VAL A 24 -3.88 -0.35 -0.72
C VAL A 24 -5.18 0.16 -0.10
N PHE A 25 -5.95 -0.77 0.42
CA PHE A 25 -7.23 -0.53 1.07
C PHE A 25 -7.12 -0.91 2.54
N LEU A 26 -7.77 -0.13 3.41
CA LEU A 26 -8.06 -0.51 4.79
C LEU A 26 -9.56 -0.77 4.88
N GLU A 27 -9.93 -2.02 5.16
CA GLU A 27 -11.31 -2.50 4.92
C GLU A 27 -11.70 -2.18 3.48
N GLU A 28 -12.79 -1.46 3.21
CA GLU A 28 -13.20 -1.09 1.84
C GLU A 28 -12.72 0.29 1.39
N ASN A 29 -11.92 0.99 2.22
CA ASN A 29 -11.49 2.36 1.93
C ASN A 29 -10.12 2.37 1.24
N LEU A 30 -10.02 3.00 0.08
CA LEU A 30 -8.74 3.31 -0.54
C LEU A 30 -7.96 4.30 0.33
N ILE A 31 -6.74 3.91 0.74
CA ILE A 31 -5.90 4.73 1.64
C ILE A 31 -4.58 5.13 1.00
N ALA A 32 -4.05 4.34 0.05
CA ALA A 32 -2.82 4.67 -0.63
C ALA A 32 -2.73 4.01 -2.02
N GLU A 33 -1.94 4.61 -2.90
CA GLU A 33 -1.42 3.98 -4.11
C GLU A 33 0.10 3.82 -3.95
N VAL A 34 0.61 2.65 -4.29
CA VAL A 34 2.04 2.34 -4.24
C VAL A 34 2.53 2.12 -5.66
N ARG A 35 3.60 2.82 -6.03
CA ARG A 35 4.27 2.70 -7.33
C ARG A 35 5.67 2.16 -7.15
N GLY A 36 6.06 1.24 -8.01
CA GLY A 36 7.30 0.50 -7.95
C GLY A 36 7.18 -0.78 -7.12
N THR A 37 7.96 -1.79 -7.50
CA THR A 37 8.02 -3.11 -6.84
C THR A 37 9.27 -3.32 -6.02
N ASN A 38 10.25 -2.40 -6.07
CA ASN A 38 11.46 -2.50 -5.28
C ASN A 38 11.17 -2.01 -3.84
N PRO A 39 11.32 -2.85 -2.80
CA PRO A 39 11.08 -2.44 -1.41
C PRO A 39 12.03 -1.34 -0.91
N ASN A 40 13.11 -1.03 -1.64
CA ASN A 40 14.00 0.10 -1.30
C ASN A 40 13.74 1.35 -2.17
N GLN A 41 12.87 1.27 -3.17
CA GLN A 41 12.64 2.32 -4.17
C GLN A 41 11.17 2.32 -4.63
N PHE A 42 10.24 2.39 -3.68
CA PHE A 42 8.81 2.56 -3.96
C PHE A 42 8.34 3.95 -3.56
N THR A 43 7.26 4.41 -4.17
CA THR A 43 6.59 5.66 -3.81
C THR A 43 5.21 5.35 -3.25
N VAL A 44 4.89 5.89 -2.08
CA VAL A 44 3.55 5.84 -1.49
C VAL A 44 2.85 7.17 -1.75
N ILE A 45 1.69 7.10 -2.40
CA ILE A 45 0.80 8.23 -2.66
C ILE A 45 -0.39 8.08 -1.72
N PRO A 46 -0.48 8.87 -0.62
CA PRO A 46 -1.60 8.78 0.30
C PRO A 46 -2.88 9.29 -0.36
N MET A 47 -3.95 8.51 -0.24
CA MET A 47 -5.30 8.84 -0.73
C MET A 47 -6.24 9.25 0.41
N ARG A 48 -5.85 8.95 1.65
CA ARG A 48 -6.57 9.34 2.86
C ARG A 48 -5.58 9.62 3.98
N GLN A 49 -5.90 10.60 4.83
CA GLN A 49 -5.16 10.84 6.06
C GLN A 49 -5.38 9.69 7.05
N LEU A 50 -4.29 9.14 7.55
CA LEU A 50 -4.28 8.12 8.59
C LEU A 50 -3.72 8.73 9.88
N ASP A 51 -3.98 8.09 11.02
CA ASP A 51 -3.25 8.37 12.25
C ASP A 51 -1.89 7.66 12.24
N GLY A 52 -0.95 8.11 13.08
CA GLY A 52 0.42 7.57 13.07
C GLY A 52 0.49 6.05 13.26
N TYR A 53 -0.41 5.46 14.06
CA TYR A 53 -0.44 4.01 14.24
C TYR A 53 -0.84 3.29 12.94
N LYS A 54 -1.84 3.81 12.23
CA LYS A 54 -2.28 3.26 10.93
C LYS A 54 -1.26 3.51 9.82
N GLU A 55 -0.52 4.62 9.86
CA GLU A 55 0.60 4.88 8.95
C GLU A 55 1.73 3.88 9.15
N ASP A 56 2.18 3.68 10.39
CA ASP A 56 3.21 2.68 10.73
C ASP A 56 2.81 1.28 10.24
N LYS A 57 1.54 0.91 10.42
CA LYS A 57 1.02 -0.39 9.98
C LYS A 57 0.82 -0.50 8.47
N LEU A 58 0.52 0.60 7.78
CA LEU A 58 0.49 0.65 6.33
C LEU A 58 1.89 0.39 5.77
N ASP A 59 2.92 1.04 6.31
CA ASP A 59 4.30 0.85 5.86
C ASP A 59 4.79 -0.59 6.08
N GLU A 60 4.52 -1.17 7.25
CA GLU A 60 4.79 -2.60 7.52
C GLU A 60 4.11 -3.51 6.49
N TYR A 61 2.85 -3.23 6.15
CA TYR A 61 2.08 -4.00 5.17
C TYR A 61 2.67 -3.88 3.76
N ILE A 62 3.02 -2.67 3.32
CA ILE A 62 3.59 -2.42 1.99
C ILE A 62 4.93 -3.15 1.84
N VAL A 63 5.83 -3.03 2.82
CA VAL A 63 7.14 -3.72 2.80
C VAL A 63 6.96 -5.23 2.74
N LYS A 64 6.01 -5.78 3.52
CA LYS A 64 5.70 -7.22 3.51
C LYS A 64 5.22 -7.69 2.14
N VAL A 65 4.31 -6.95 1.51
CA VAL A 65 3.81 -7.26 0.16
C VAL A 65 4.94 -7.22 -0.85
N LEU A 66 5.75 -6.16 -0.87
CA LEU A 66 6.87 -5.99 -1.80
C LEU A 66 7.99 -7.02 -1.61
N SER A 67 8.18 -7.53 -0.39
CA SER A 67 9.19 -8.55 -0.09
C SER A 67 8.73 -9.99 -0.35
N SER A 68 7.43 -10.20 -0.59
CA SER A 68 6.84 -11.52 -0.83
C SER A 68 6.67 -11.84 -2.32
N GLU A 69 6.95 -10.90 -3.22
CA GLU A 69 7.00 -11.09 -4.67
C GLU A 69 8.44 -11.30 -5.16
#